data_AF-A0A4Y6I6M5-F1
#
_entry.id   AF-A0A4Y6I6M5-F1
#
_cell.length_a   1.000
_cell.length_b   1.000
_cell.length_c   1.000
_cell.angle_alpha   90.00
_cell.angle_beta   90.00
_cell.angle_gamma   90.00
#
_symmetry.space_group_name_H-M   'P 1'
#
loop_
_entity.id
_entity.type
_entity.pdbx_description
1 polymer ?
#
loop_
_entity_poly.entity_id
_entity_poly.type
_entity_poly.pdbx_seq_one_letter_code
_entity_poly.pdbx_strand_id
1 'polypeptide(L)'
;MIKKRFKIWFLTIITFGLIRLKWKNIQNKQKNLVFQNDKLPFEFQELLNCFSNTEITKAERTLTKITVFLKQAKQVDLQALKNLKGINGLFVKSDSVSLITGEYTQAIYEQLIEFIETK
;
A
#
# COMPACT_ATOMS: atom_id res chain seq x y z
N MET A 1 -16.61 5.34 -32.18
CA MET A 1 -16.01 6.56 -31.56
C MET A 1 -16.91 7.81 -31.64
N ILE A 2 -17.56 8.11 -32.78
CA ILE A 2 -18.45 9.28 -32.97
C ILE A 2 -19.52 9.43 -31.86
N LYS A 3 -20.18 8.33 -31.46
CA LYS A 3 -21.27 8.34 -30.47
C LYS A 3 -20.86 8.90 -29.09
N LYS A 4 -19.62 8.66 -28.66
CA LYS A 4 -19.10 9.17 -27.37
C LYS A 4 -18.87 10.68 -27.42
N ARG A 5 -18.31 11.18 -28.52
CA ARG A 5 -18.02 12.61 -28.72
C ARG A 5 -19.32 13.42 -28.80
N PHE A 6 -20.33 12.90 -29.50
CA PHE A 6 -21.66 13.53 -29.58
C PHE A 6 -22.35 13.61 -28.22
N LYS A 7 -22.34 12.53 -27.43
CA LYS A 7 -22.94 12.51 -26.08
C LYS A 7 -22.30 13.53 -25.14
N ILE A 8 -20.97 13.68 -25.19
CA ILE A 8 -20.24 14.67 -24.40
C ILE A 8 -20.61 16.09 -24.85
N TRP A 9 -20.69 16.33 -26.16
CA TRP A 9 -21.07 17.64 -26.71
C TRP A 9 -22.50 18.03 -26.34
N PHE A 10 -23.46 17.11 -26.51
CA PHE A 10 -24.87 17.29 -26.13
C PHE A 10 -25.04 17.58 -24.63
N LEU A 11 -24.35 16.81 -23.77
CA LEU A 11 -24.37 17.05 -22.32
C LEU A 11 -23.72 18.40 -21.96
N THR A 12 -22.67 18.81 -22.65
CA THR A 12 -22.00 20.10 -22.40
C THR A 12 -22.91 21.27 -22.75
N ILE A 13 -23.70 21.16 -23.84
CA ILE A 13 -24.64 22.21 -24.25
C ILE A 13 -25.82 22.30 -23.26
N ILE A 14 -26.46 21.17 -22.94
CA ILE A 14 -27.64 21.15 -22.05
C ILE A 14 -27.30 21.60 -20.64
N THR A 15 -26.10 21.29 -20.16
CA THR A 15 -25.66 21.67 -18.82
C THR A 15 -24.95 23.02 -18.78
N PHE A 16 -24.96 23.81 -19.86
CA PHE A 16 -24.21 25.08 -19.97
C PHE A 16 -22.74 24.95 -19.53
N GLY A 17 -22.11 23.83 -19.83
CA GLY A 17 -20.72 23.55 -19.43
C GLY A 17 -20.50 23.19 -17.96
N LEU A 18 -21.52 23.22 -17.09
CA LEU A 18 -21.42 22.87 -15.67
C LEU A 18 -20.98 21.41 -15.45
N ILE A 19 -21.30 20.51 -16.40
CA ILE A 19 -20.84 19.11 -16.35
C ILE A 19 -19.31 19.00 -16.28
N ARG A 20 -18.58 19.94 -16.92
CA ARG A 20 -17.11 19.96 -16.89
C ARG A 20 -16.57 20.35 -15.52
N LEU A 21 -17.21 21.31 -14.85
CA LEU A 21 -16.86 21.73 -13.49
C LEU A 21 -17.07 20.57 -12.50
N LYS A 22 -18.20 19.85 -12.63
CA LYS A 22 -18.50 18.66 -11.81
C LYS A 22 -17.48 17.54 -12.04
N TRP A 23 -17.10 17.25 -13.29
CA TRP A 23 -16.08 16.23 -13.58
C TRP A 23 -14.70 16.61 -13.07
N LYS A 24 -14.31 17.89 -13.19
CA LYS A 24 -13.05 18.41 -12.63
C LYS A 24 -13.01 18.23 -11.10
N ASN A 25 -14.11 18.52 -10.41
CA ASN A 25 -14.20 18.34 -8.95
C ASN A 25 -14.16 16.86 -8.54
N ILE A 26 -14.78 15.96 -9.31
CA ILE A 26 -14.72 14.51 -9.05
C ILE A 26 -13.30 13.97 -9.26
N GLN A 27 -12.62 14.39 -10.33
CA GLN A 27 -11.23 13.98 -10.60
C GLN A 27 -10.25 14.51 -9.54
N ASN A 28 -10.47 15.72 -9.02
CA ASN A 28 -9.61 16.29 -7.99
C ASN A 28 -9.80 15.63 -6.61
N LYS A 29 -11.00 15.15 -6.28
CA LYS A 29 -11.26 14.43 -5.01
C LYS A 29 -10.56 13.07 -4.91
N GLN A 30 -10.20 12.45 -6.03
CA GLN A 30 -9.55 11.13 -6.03
C GLN A 30 -8.06 11.16 -5.67
N LYS A 31 -7.42 12.34 -5.61
CA LYS A 31 -5.96 12.43 -5.44
C LYS A 31 -5.48 12.22 -3.99
N ASN A 32 -6.34 12.34 -2.98
CA ASN A 32 -5.96 12.32 -1.55
C ASN A 32 -6.83 11.35 -0.72
N LEU A 33 -6.91 10.07 -1.07
CA LEU A 33 -7.83 9.14 -0.41
C LEU A 33 -7.19 8.13 0.56
N VAL A 34 -5.86 8.09 0.69
CA VAL A 34 -5.21 7.18 1.65
C VAL A 34 -4.41 8.00 2.64
N PHE A 35 -5.00 8.22 3.82
CA PHE A 35 -4.26 8.71 4.98
C PHE A 35 -3.14 7.70 5.27
N GLN A 36 -1.90 8.19 5.24
CA GLN A 36 -0.73 7.43 5.64
C GLN A 36 -0.22 8.05 6.93
N ASN A 37 0.02 7.20 7.91
CA ASN A 37 0.49 7.62 9.23
C ASN A 37 1.99 7.37 9.29
N ASP A 38 2.74 8.42 9.60
CA ASP A 38 4.20 8.38 9.66
C ASP A 38 4.70 7.68 10.94
N LYS A 39 3.84 7.53 11.96
CA LYS A 39 4.20 6.91 13.24
C LYS A 39 3.74 5.46 13.31
N LEU A 40 4.68 4.55 13.47
CA LEU A 40 4.40 3.13 13.70
C LEU A 40 3.83 2.90 15.11
N PRO A 41 2.83 2.02 15.27
CA PRO A 41 2.28 1.67 16.58
C PRO A 41 3.10 0.59 17.32
N PHE A 42 4.23 0.18 16.76
CA PHE A 42 5.16 -0.84 17.28
C PHE A 42 6.61 -0.41 16.99
N GLU A 43 7.57 -1.03 17.68
CA GLU A 43 8.99 -0.80 17.42
C GLU A 43 9.46 -1.59 16.20
N PHE A 44 10.16 -0.96 15.26
CA PHE A 44 10.60 -1.62 14.02
C PHE A 44 11.47 -2.86 14.26
N GLN A 45 12.23 -2.88 15.36
CA GLN A 45 13.00 -4.04 15.78
C GLN A 45 12.13 -5.28 16.06
N GLU A 46 10.92 -5.11 16.61
CA GLU A 46 10.00 -6.23 16.82
C GLU A 46 9.57 -6.86 15.48
N LEU A 47 9.40 -6.03 14.45
CA LEU A 47 9.10 -6.50 13.10
C LEU A 47 10.30 -7.21 12.50
N LEU A 48 11.51 -6.66 12.62
CA LEU A 48 12.74 -7.32 12.15
C LEU A 48 12.99 -8.65 12.85
N ASN A 49 12.68 -8.76 14.15
CA ASN A 49 12.81 -9.99 14.92
C ASN A 49 11.95 -11.13 14.34
N CYS A 50 10.79 -10.80 13.78
CA CYS A 50 9.94 -11.79 13.10
C CYS A 50 10.58 -12.35 11.83
N PHE A 51 11.51 -11.61 11.22
CA PHE A 51 12.23 -11.98 10.00
C PHE A 51 13.67 -12.45 10.26
N SER A 52 14.17 -12.46 11.50
CA SER A 52 15.58 -12.76 11.81
C SER A 52 16.09 -14.09 11.27
N ASN A 53 15.21 -15.08 11.13
CA ASN A 53 15.57 -16.42 10.65
C ASN A 53 15.66 -16.52 9.12
N THR A 54 15.38 -15.45 8.37
CA THR A 54 15.46 -15.43 6.91
C THR A 54 16.06 -14.13 6.41
N GLU A 55 16.75 -14.20 5.28
CA GLU A 55 17.25 -13.01 4.61
C GLU A 55 16.13 -12.34 3.81
N ILE A 56 16.01 -11.02 4.00
CA ILE A 56 15.14 -10.15 3.20
C ILE A 56 15.92 -9.77 1.95
N THR A 57 15.38 -10.11 0.78
CA THR A 57 16.01 -9.80 -0.51
C THR A 57 15.45 -8.55 -1.15
N LYS A 58 14.14 -8.32 -0.97
CA LYS A 58 13.44 -7.19 -1.59
C LYS A 58 12.19 -6.86 -0.79
N ALA A 59 11.80 -5.58 -0.79
CA ALA A 59 10.49 -5.15 -0.34
C ALA A 59 9.75 -4.44 -1.48
N GLU A 60 8.45 -4.68 -1.61
CA GLU A 60 7.55 -3.96 -2.50
C GLU A 60 6.35 -3.46 -1.72
N ARG A 61 5.89 -2.23 -1.98
CA ARG A 61 4.66 -1.72 -1.37
C ARG A 61 3.57 -1.48 -2.40
N THR A 62 2.34 -1.65 -1.94
CA THR A 62 1.12 -1.11 -2.53
C THR A 62 0.59 0.00 -1.60
N LEU A 63 -0.64 0.48 -1.81
CA LEU A 63 -1.24 1.51 -0.96
C LEU A 63 -1.54 1.04 0.49
N THR A 64 -1.83 -0.24 0.68
CA THR A 64 -2.30 -0.79 1.96
C THR A 64 -1.56 -2.05 2.42
N LYS A 65 -0.58 -2.47 1.63
CA LYS A 65 0.08 -3.77 1.75
C LYS A 65 1.56 -3.63 1.44
N ILE A 66 2.38 -4.35 2.20
CA ILE A 66 3.82 -4.51 1.96
C ILE A 66 4.05 -5.98 1.63
N THR A 67 4.82 -6.25 0.59
CA THR A 67 5.26 -7.59 0.22
C THR A 67 6.76 -7.65 0.44
N VAL A 68 7.18 -8.47 1.40
CA VAL A 68 8.58 -8.73 1.71
C VAL A 68 8.95 -10.04 1.03
N PHE A 69 9.94 -9.98 0.15
CA PHE A 69 10.52 -11.16 -0.51
C PHE A 69 11.66 -11.70 0.33
N LEU A 70 11.63 -13.02 0.49
CA LEU A 70 12.45 -13.73 1.45
C LEU A 70 13.04 -14.97 0.77
N LYS A 71 14.23 -15.37 1.18
CA LYS A 71 14.85 -16.60 0.69
C LYS A 71 14.04 -17.84 1.08
N GLN A 72 13.52 -17.88 2.31
CA GLN A 72 12.65 -18.96 2.81
C GLN A 72 11.55 -18.41 3.72
N ALA A 73 10.34 -18.25 3.17
CA ALA A 73 9.20 -17.72 3.93
C ALA A 73 8.69 -18.65 5.06
N LYS A 74 9.07 -19.93 5.04
CA LYS A 74 8.68 -20.91 6.09
C LYS A 74 9.34 -20.66 7.45
N GLN A 75 10.43 -19.89 7.50
CA GLN A 75 11.19 -19.62 8.72
C GLN A 75 10.70 -18.37 9.47
N VAL A 76 9.70 -17.67 8.90
CA VAL A 76 9.13 -16.45 9.48
C VAL A 76 8.17 -16.80 10.60
N ASP A 77 8.25 -16.07 11.71
CA ASP A 77 7.28 -16.20 12.79
C ASP A 77 5.95 -15.50 12.43
N LEU A 78 5.04 -16.29 11.87
CA LEU A 78 3.71 -15.83 11.46
C LEU A 78 2.81 -15.47 12.65
N GLN A 79 3.05 -16.04 13.82
CA GLN A 79 2.23 -15.75 15.00
C GLN A 79 2.65 -14.41 15.59
N ALA A 80 3.95 -14.16 15.71
CA ALA A 80 4.48 -12.87 16.15
C ALA A 80 4.01 -11.74 15.20
N LEU A 81 4.08 -11.95 13.88
CA LEU A 81 3.58 -10.97 12.90
C LEU A 81 2.09 -10.66 13.04
N LYS A 82 1.24 -11.64 13.39
CA LYS A 82 -0.19 -11.37 13.62
C LYS A 82 -0.44 -10.57 14.89
N ASN A 83 0.43 -10.69 15.87
CA ASN A 83 0.29 -10.05 17.17
C ASN A 83 0.83 -8.62 17.20
N LEU A 84 1.59 -8.20 16.18
CA LEU A 84 2.06 -6.82 16.05
C LEU A 84 0.88 -5.88 15.81
N LYS A 85 0.82 -4.80 16.60
CA LYS A 85 -0.20 -3.75 16.45
C LYS A 85 -0.08 -3.12 15.05
N GLY A 86 -1.21 -2.90 14.39
CA GLY A 86 -1.23 -2.28 13.05
C GLY A 86 -1.07 -3.26 11.88
N ILE A 87 -0.95 -4.57 12.13
CA ILE A 87 -1.06 -5.60 11.09
C ILE A 87 -2.49 -6.15 11.08
N ASN A 88 -3.26 -5.81 10.04
CA ASN A 88 -4.65 -6.24 9.88
C ASN A 88 -4.77 -7.64 9.27
N GLY A 89 -3.72 -8.12 8.61
CA GLY A 89 -3.70 -9.43 8.00
C GLY A 89 -2.35 -9.76 7.38
N LEU A 90 -2.11 -11.05 7.14
CA LEU A 90 -0.92 -11.52 6.46
C LEU A 90 -1.25 -12.59 5.43
N PHE A 91 -0.47 -12.62 4.37
CA PHE A 91 -0.51 -13.64 3.33
C PHE A 91 0.89 -14.19 3.11
N VAL A 92 1.03 -15.50 3.17
CA VAL A 92 2.33 -16.19 3.01
C VAL A 92 2.33 -16.92 1.68
N LYS A 93 3.39 -16.71 0.92
CA LYS A 93 3.77 -17.51 -0.23
C LYS A 93 5.12 -18.15 0.06
N SER A 94 5.55 -19.10 -0.77
CA SER A 94 6.81 -19.84 -0.57
C SER A 94 8.05 -18.93 -0.51
N ASP A 95 8.01 -17.80 -1.22
CA ASP A 95 9.11 -16.87 -1.46
C ASP A 95 8.86 -15.46 -0.89
N SER A 96 7.68 -15.22 -0.31
CA SER A 96 7.28 -13.88 0.09
C SER A 96 6.21 -13.88 1.17
N VAL A 97 6.25 -12.86 2.01
CA VAL A 97 5.24 -12.57 3.02
C VAL A 97 4.66 -11.21 2.72
N SER A 98 3.34 -11.16 2.48
CA SER A 98 2.61 -9.91 2.36
C SER A 98 1.95 -9.55 3.70
N LEU A 99 2.22 -8.35 4.19
CA LEU A 99 1.63 -7.76 5.38
C LEU A 99 0.60 -6.70 4.95
N ILE A 100 -0.60 -6.75 5.52
CA ILE A 100 -1.64 -5.74 5.32
C ILE A 100 -1.58 -4.79 6.51
N THR A 101 -1.06 -3.59 6.28
CA THR A 101 -0.77 -2.59 7.33
C THR A 101 -1.51 -1.27 7.13
N GLY A 102 -2.27 -1.13 6.02
CA GLY A 102 -3.16 0.01 5.81
C GLY A 102 -2.42 1.34 5.80
N GLU A 103 -2.74 2.20 6.76
CA GLU A 103 -2.17 3.55 6.89
C GLU A 103 -0.67 3.56 7.23
N TYR A 104 -0.13 2.48 7.83
CA TYR A 104 1.29 2.37 8.21
C TYR A 104 2.19 1.84 7.08
N THR A 105 1.62 1.58 5.90
CA THR A 105 2.32 0.92 4.79
C THR A 105 3.57 1.67 4.32
N GLN A 106 3.54 3.00 4.29
CA GLN A 106 4.68 3.79 3.84
C GLN A 106 5.81 3.85 4.88
N ALA A 107 5.49 4.14 6.14
CA ALA A 107 6.49 4.20 7.21
C ALA A 107 7.27 2.88 7.37
N ILE A 108 6.59 1.73 7.34
CA ILE A 108 7.24 0.41 7.43
C ILE A 108 8.13 0.15 6.19
N TYR A 109 7.67 0.55 5.00
CA TYR A 109 8.41 0.31 3.77
C TYR A 109 9.71 1.11 3.71
N GLU A 110 9.67 2.39 4.11
CA GLU A 110 10.85 3.26 4.15
C GLU A 110 11.92 2.67 5.09
N GLN A 111 11.53 2.24 6.29
CA GLN A 111 12.46 1.61 7.25
C GLN A 111 12.99 0.25 6.76
N LEU A 112 12.15 -0.54 6.06
CA LEU A 112 12.60 -1.79 5.44
C LEU A 112 13.64 -1.57 4.35
N ILE A 113 13.47 -0.55 3.51
CA ILE A 113 14.46 -0.23 2.49
C ILE A 113 15.77 0.24 3.12
N GLU A 114 15.70 1.15 4.09
CA GLU A 114 16.88 1.64 4.79
C GLU A 114 17.68 0.48 5.44
N PHE A 115 16.96 -0.49 6.03
CA PHE A 115 17.58 -1.69 6.58
C PHE A 115 18.24 -2.58 5.51
N ILE A 116 17.63 -2.73 4.34
CA ILE A 116 18.18 -3.53 3.23
C ILE A 116 19.42 -2.85 2.63
N GLU A 117 19.43 -1.52 2.51
CA GLU A 117 20.55 -0.75 1.95
C GLU A 117 21.75 -0.65 2.90
N THR A 118 21.52 -0.69 4.21
CA THR A 118 22.57 -0.62 5.23
C THR A 118 23.31 -1.95 5.43
N LYS A 119 22.75 -3.05 4.92
CA LYS A 119 23.25 -4.42 5.09
C LYS A 119 24.11 -4.87 3.92
#